data_AF-A0A959E7V6-F1
#
_entry.id   AF-A0A959E7V6-F1
#
_cell.length_a   1.000
_cell.length_b   1.000
_cell.length_c   1.000
_cell.angle_alpha   90.00
_cell.angle_beta   90.00
_cell.angle_gamma   90.00
#
_symmetry.space_group_name_H-M   'P 1'
#
loop_
_entity.id
_entity.type
_entity.pdbx_description
1 polymer ?
#
loop_
_entity_poly.entity_id
_entity_poly.type
_entity_poly.pdbx_seq_one_letter_code
_entity_poly.pdbx_strand_id
1 'polypeptide(L)'
;INSPRVYMRSLATRQSNLALSQYVHSAVDILKAAAFDLIILETSGIGQSDTEIIDHSDMSLYVMTPEYGAATQLEKIDMLDFADVIALNKFDKRGALDALRDVRKQVQRNRNAWDVAVDEMPVFGCIASQFNDPGVNRLYRHIINLIGERTGAGLHTDFGLSAKESEKIYIIPPGRTRYLSEISESNRHYDRWVDQQCDIARRLFALKTTMEMVDAEQAVGLKSAYEDLKKDLDGDCLRMLEGWEEKKQNYAGDEYVYLVRGKEIRVKTHTESLSHTRVPRVALPQFKDWGEILRWSLRENVPGEFPYTAGVFPFKRQGEDPTRMFAGEGGPERTNKRFHYVSEGMPAKRLSTAFDSVTLYGHDPGRRPDIYGKVGNSGVSICCLDDAKKLYSGFDLSDPKTSVSMT
;
A
#
# COMPACT_ATOMS: atom_id res chain seq x y z
N ILE A 1 17.01 10.92 16.52
CA ILE A 1 17.72 12.21 16.68
C ILE A 1 19.20 11.89 16.80
N ASN A 2 20.06 12.40 15.92
CA ASN A 2 21.51 12.15 15.97
C ASN A 2 22.25 13.49 15.98
N SER A 3 22.46 14.05 17.17
CA SER A 3 23.14 15.33 17.37
C SER A 3 23.94 15.27 18.68
N PRO A 4 25.17 15.80 18.73
CA PRO A 4 25.96 15.83 19.96
C PRO A 4 25.32 16.70 21.06
N ARG A 5 24.36 17.56 20.71
CA ARG A 5 23.61 18.40 21.65
C ARG A 5 22.44 17.68 22.32
N VAL A 6 22.18 16.41 21.97
CA VAL A 6 21.03 15.66 22.46
C VAL A 6 21.50 14.38 23.14
N TYR A 7 21.09 14.20 24.39
CA TYR A 7 21.25 12.97 25.15
C TYR A 7 19.87 12.35 25.41
N MET A 8 19.74 11.05 25.19
CA MET A 8 18.50 10.31 25.49
C MET A 8 18.83 9.07 26.29
N ARG A 9 18.11 8.86 27.39
CA ARG A 9 18.23 7.65 28.21
C ARG A 9 16.84 7.06 28.47
N SER A 10 16.61 5.87 27.92
CA SER A 10 15.41 5.09 28.25
C SER A 10 15.54 4.45 29.63
N LEU A 11 14.52 4.63 30.47
CA LEU A 11 14.40 4.02 31.79
C LEU A 11 13.15 3.14 31.80
N ALA A 12 13.28 1.92 32.31
CA ALA A 12 12.12 1.07 32.59
C ALA A 12 11.55 1.43 33.97
N THR A 13 10.22 1.41 34.11
CA THR A 13 9.54 1.66 35.40
C THR A 13 10.00 0.66 36.47
N ARG A 14 10.12 -0.62 36.09
CA ARG A 14 10.52 -1.76 36.96
C ARG A 14 9.59 -1.96 38.17
N GLN A 15 8.37 -1.42 38.10
CA GLN A 15 7.32 -1.53 39.10
C GLN A 15 5.98 -1.76 38.40
N SER A 16 5.07 -2.48 39.06
CA SER A 16 3.71 -2.67 38.57
C SER A 16 2.86 -1.44 38.92
N ASN A 17 2.02 -0.99 37.98
CA ASN A 17 1.04 0.09 38.18
C ASN A 17 1.62 1.49 38.44
N LEU A 18 2.89 1.74 38.11
CA LEU A 18 3.50 3.07 38.18
C LEU A 18 4.01 3.48 36.80
N ALA A 19 3.85 4.76 36.45
CA ALA A 19 4.28 5.29 35.16
C ALA A 19 5.73 5.79 35.13
N LEU A 20 6.37 5.88 36.29
CA LEU A 20 7.74 6.35 36.46
C LEU A 20 8.65 5.30 37.13
N SER A 21 9.95 5.50 36.96
CA SER A 21 10.96 4.73 37.70
C SER A 21 11.24 5.41 39.04
N GLN A 22 11.43 4.64 40.11
CA GLN A 22 11.85 5.17 41.43
C GLN A 22 13.14 6.02 41.40
N TYR A 23 13.94 5.95 40.33
CA TYR A 23 15.20 6.70 40.18
C TYR A 23 15.08 7.95 39.30
N VAL A 24 13.87 8.34 38.88
CA VAL A 24 13.65 9.50 38.00
C VAL A 24 14.22 10.78 38.60
N HIS A 25 13.97 11.03 39.88
CA HIS A 25 14.47 12.24 40.55
C HIS A 25 16.01 12.34 40.47
N SER A 26 16.71 11.26 40.84
CA SER A 26 18.18 11.23 40.77
C SER A 26 18.70 11.36 39.33
N ALA A 27 18.01 10.82 38.34
CA ALA A 27 18.39 10.98 36.94
C ALA A 27 18.27 12.43 36.47
N VAL A 28 17.19 13.12 36.88
CA VAL A 28 16.99 14.55 36.59
C VAL A 28 18.10 15.39 37.22
N ASP A 29 18.46 15.13 38.48
CA ASP A 29 19.53 15.86 39.18
C ASP A 29 20.88 15.73 38.46
N ILE A 30 21.21 14.53 37.97
CA ILE A 30 22.44 14.30 37.21
C ILE A 30 22.43 15.11 35.91
N LEU A 31 21.30 15.16 35.20
CA LEU A 31 21.19 15.93 33.96
C LEU A 31 21.24 17.45 34.21
N LYS A 32 20.67 17.92 35.33
CA LYS A 32 20.79 19.31 35.79
C LYS A 32 22.25 19.65 36.10
N ALA A 33 22.95 18.78 36.84
CA ALA A 33 24.38 18.95 37.15
C ALA A 33 25.27 18.90 35.90
N ALA A 34 24.87 18.17 34.86
CA ALA A 34 25.52 18.15 33.56
C ALA A 34 25.23 19.40 32.70
N ALA A 35 24.49 20.38 33.23
CA ALA A 35 24.19 21.67 32.59
C ALA A 35 23.51 21.56 31.23
N PHE A 36 22.56 20.62 31.07
CA PHE A 36 21.66 20.63 29.92
C PHE A 36 20.70 21.82 29.99
N ASP A 37 20.51 22.51 28.86
CA ASP A 37 19.63 23.69 28.76
C ASP A 37 18.14 23.35 28.96
N LEU A 38 17.73 22.13 28.59
CA LEU A 38 16.36 21.62 28.70
C LEU A 38 16.38 20.12 28.95
N ILE A 39 15.59 19.66 29.92
CA ILE A 39 15.41 18.24 30.24
C ILE A 39 13.95 17.87 29.91
N ILE A 40 13.77 16.86 29.05
CA ILE A 40 12.46 16.32 28.70
C ILE A 40 12.31 14.97 29.37
N LEU A 41 11.24 14.81 30.16
CA LEU A 41 10.88 13.56 30.83
C LEU A 41 9.59 13.01 30.21
N GLU A 42 9.65 11.83 29.63
CA GLU A 42 8.51 11.11 29.06
C GLU A 42 8.14 9.93 29.97
N THR A 43 6.89 9.86 30.41
CA THR A 43 6.38 8.74 31.22
C THR A 43 6.02 7.54 30.35
N SER A 44 5.79 6.37 30.94
CA SER A 44 5.06 5.32 30.21
C SER A 44 3.58 5.71 30.03
N GLY A 45 2.81 4.88 29.31
CA GLY A 45 1.38 5.08 29.18
C GLY A 45 0.69 5.12 30.55
N ILE A 46 0.08 6.27 30.86
CA ILE A 46 -0.61 6.49 32.13
C ILE A 46 -2.08 6.07 32.05
N GLY A 47 -2.64 5.70 33.20
CA GLY A 47 -4.09 5.61 33.38
C GLY A 47 -4.73 7.00 33.47
N GLN A 48 -6.04 7.04 33.73
CA GLN A 48 -6.78 8.31 33.85
C GLN A 48 -6.43 9.12 35.11
N SER A 49 -5.84 8.49 36.14
CA SER A 49 -5.62 9.11 37.47
C SER A 49 -4.15 9.28 37.87
N ASP A 50 -3.21 9.03 36.97
CA ASP A 50 -1.78 9.13 37.28
C ASP A 50 -1.26 10.55 36.99
N THR A 51 -0.64 11.16 38.00
CA THR A 51 -0.19 12.56 38.01
C THR A 51 1.25 12.72 38.49
N GLU A 52 1.99 11.62 38.70
CA GLU A 52 3.33 11.62 39.33
C GLU A 52 4.37 12.49 38.60
N ILE A 53 4.18 12.72 37.30
CA ILE A 53 5.10 13.52 36.48
C ILE A 53 5.17 14.98 36.92
N ILE A 54 4.13 15.50 37.57
CA ILE A 54 4.04 16.90 38.00
C ILE A 54 5.07 17.18 39.08
N ASP A 55 5.27 16.26 40.02
CA ASP A 55 6.23 16.42 41.13
C ASP A 55 7.70 16.39 40.65
N HIS A 56 7.93 16.09 39.38
CA HIS A 56 9.25 15.95 38.77
C HIS A 56 9.49 16.93 37.61
N SER A 57 8.58 17.88 37.35
CA SER A 57 8.69 18.79 36.21
C SER A 57 8.30 20.23 36.52
N ASP A 58 8.97 21.19 35.89
CA ASP A 58 8.64 22.63 35.98
C ASP A 58 7.43 23.00 35.09
N MET A 59 7.11 22.15 34.11
CA MET A 59 5.99 22.26 33.19
C MET A 59 5.56 20.87 32.71
N SER A 60 4.26 20.67 32.56
CA SER A 60 3.65 19.41 32.12
C SER A 60 2.91 19.54 30.78
N LEU A 61 3.07 18.52 29.91
CA LEU A 61 2.35 18.38 28.65
C LEU A 61 1.56 17.06 28.68
N TYR A 62 0.23 17.14 28.62
CA TYR A 62 -0.60 15.94 28.51
C TYR A 62 -0.90 15.63 27.04
N VAL A 63 -0.54 14.44 26.58
CA VAL A 63 -0.76 13.99 25.21
C VAL A 63 -1.87 12.95 25.18
N MET A 64 -2.92 13.20 24.40
CA MET A 64 -4.04 12.29 24.23
C MET A 64 -4.41 12.13 22.75
N THR A 65 -5.32 11.20 22.45
CA THR A 65 -5.85 10.99 21.10
C THR A 65 -7.34 11.33 21.04
N PRO A 66 -7.92 11.59 19.84
CA PRO A 66 -9.35 11.82 19.69
C PRO A 66 -10.27 10.67 20.16
N GLU A 67 -9.70 9.50 20.43
CA GLU A 67 -10.43 8.28 20.80
C GLU A 67 -10.44 8.08 22.33
N TYR A 68 -11.21 8.91 23.06
CA TYR A 68 -11.37 8.81 24.53
C TYR A 68 -12.76 8.31 24.95
N GLY A 69 -13.61 7.92 24.00
CA GLY A 69 -14.99 7.50 24.26
C GLY A 69 -15.95 8.68 24.36
N ALA A 70 -16.83 8.66 25.36
CA ALA A 70 -17.79 9.74 25.58
C ALA A 70 -17.13 10.98 26.19
N ALA A 71 -17.67 12.18 25.92
CA ALA A 71 -17.18 13.44 26.50
C ALA A 71 -17.15 13.43 28.05
N THR A 72 -18.05 12.68 28.70
CA THR A 72 -18.07 12.52 30.17
C THR A 72 -16.85 11.77 30.72
N GLN A 73 -16.07 11.09 29.88
CA GLN A 73 -14.81 10.46 30.31
C GLN A 73 -13.74 11.51 30.59
N LEU A 74 -13.83 12.71 30.00
CA LEU A 74 -12.85 13.78 30.22
C LEU A 74 -12.89 14.28 31.67
N GLU A 75 -14.04 14.20 32.34
CA GLU A 75 -14.21 14.57 33.76
C GLU A 75 -13.45 13.63 34.72
N LYS A 76 -12.96 12.49 34.22
CA LYS A 76 -12.22 11.48 35.02
C LYS A 76 -10.72 11.51 34.78
N ILE A 77 -10.24 12.36 33.88
CA ILE A 77 -8.83 12.43 33.53
C ILE A 77 -8.19 13.50 34.40
N ASP A 78 -7.50 13.08 35.46
CA ASP A 78 -6.89 13.98 36.45
C ASP A 78 -5.86 14.90 35.79
N MET A 79 -5.09 14.39 34.81
CA MET A 79 -4.13 15.20 34.06
C MET A 79 -4.74 16.41 33.32
N LEU A 80 -6.05 16.45 33.05
CA LEU A 80 -6.68 17.64 32.48
C LEU A 80 -6.83 18.78 33.50
N ASP A 81 -6.82 18.48 34.80
CA ASP A 81 -6.80 19.50 35.86
C ASP A 81 -5.41 20.12 36.03
N PHE A 82 -4.36 19.30 35.87
CA PHE A 82 -2.99 19.70 36.21
C PHE A 82 -2.11 20.09 35.01
N ALA A 83 -2.41 19.60 33.81
CA ALA A 83 -1.55 19.85 32.65
C ALA A 83 -1.50 21.34 32.29
N ASP A 84 -0.29 21.84 32.07
CA ASP A 84 -0.11 23.22 31.61
C ASP A 84 -0.54 23.38 30.16
N VAL A 85 -0.24 22.36 29.35
CA VAL A 85 -0.57 22.29 27.92
C VAL A 85 -1.11 20.91 27.58
N ILE A 86 -2.09 20.85 26.68
CA ILE A 86 -2.67 19.61 26.19
C ILE A 86 -2.40 19.48 24.69
N ALA A 87 -1.88 18.34 24.26
CA ALA A 87 -1.74 17.98 22.85
C ALA A 87 -2.71 16.85 22.49
N LEU A 88 -3.68 17.15 21.64
CA LEU A 88 -4.56 16.17 21.02
C LEU A 88 -3.89 15.64 19.75
N ASN A 89 -3.03 14.63 19.91
CA ASN A 89 -2.24 14.03 18.85
C ASN A 89 -3.05 13.00 18.04
N LYS A 90 -2.57 12.61 16.85
CA LYS A 90 -3.35 11.84 15.86
C LYS A 90 -4.61 12.60 15.44
N PHE A 91 -4.47 13.92 15.28
CA PHE A 91 -5.56 14.82 14.87
C PHE A 91 -6.10 14.51 13.46
N ASP A 92 -5.43 13.60 12.75
CA ASP A 92 -5.89 13.05 11.50
C ASP A 92 -7.11 12.10 11.70
N LYS A 93 -7.35 11.59 12.91
CA LYS A 93 -8.44 10.64 13.19
C LYS A 93 -9.83 11.29 13.07
N ARG A 94 -10.84 10.44 12.82
CA ARG A 94 -12.24 10.88 12.73
C ARG A 94 -12.68 11.44 14.09
N GLY A 95 -13.42 12.55 14.07
CA GLY A 95 -13.92 13.20 15.29
C GLY A 95 -12.88 14.06 16.00
N ALA A 96 -11.70 14.29 15.42
CA ALA A 96 -10.65 15.12 16.02
C ALA A 96 -11.09 16.56 16.32
N LEU A 97 -11.91 17.18 15.46
CA LEU A 97 -12.44 18.53 15.70
C LEU A 97 -13.42 18.58 16.88
N ASP A 98 -14.33 17.59 16.98
CA ASP A 98 -15.23 17.46 18.12
C ASP A 98 -14.45 17.20 19.40
N ALA A 99 -13.46 16.30 19.32
CA ALA A 99 -12.54 16.01 20.42
C ALA A 99 -11.79 17.26 20.90
N LEU A 100 -11.29 18.09 19.99
CA LEU A 100 -10.63 19.35 20.35
C LEU A 100 -11.56 20.28 21.13
N ARG A 101 -12.78 20.44 20.62
CA ARG A 101 -13.79 21.29 21.25
C ARG A 101 -14.13 20.79 22.65
N ASP A 102 -14.37 19.49 22.79
CA ASP A 102 -14.78 18.89 24.06
C ASP A 102 -13.65 18.97 25.10
N VAL A 103 -12.40 18.71 24.70
CA VAL A 103 -11.22 18.85 25.59
C VAL A 103 -10.99 20.32 25.97
N ARG A 104 -11.11 21.27 25.04
CA ARG A 104 -11.00 22.71 25.37
C ARG A 104 -12.04 23.15 26.38
N LYS A 105 -13.31 22.74 26.20
CA LYS A 105 -14.38 23.02 27.16
C LYS A 105 -14.10 22.40 28.52
N GLN A 106 -13.58 21.18 28.57
CA GLN A 106 -13.24 20.55 29.84
C GLN A 106 -12.10 21.29 30.55
N VAL A 107 -11.02 21.64 29.84
CA VAL A 107 -9.89 22.40 30.41
C VAL A 107 -10.34 23.78 30.90
N GLN A 108 -11.22 24.46 30.17
CA GLN A 108 -11.81 25.73 30.61
C GLN A 108 -12.56 25.60 31.94
N ARG A 109 -13.36 24.53 32.10
CA ARG A 109 -14.10 24.21 33.33
C ARG A 109 -13.14 23.93 34.48
N ASN A 110 -12.16 23.06 34.26
CA ASN A 110 -11.18 22.66 35.26
C ASN A 110 -10.41 23.86 35.80
N ARG A 111 -10.09 24.83 34.94
CA ARG A 111 -9.40 26.08 35.32
C ARG A 111 -10.32 27.19 35.82
N ASN A 112 -11.63 27.00 35.83
CA ASN A 112 -12.64 28.03 36.10
C ASN A 112 -12.48 29.32 35.26
N ALA A 113 -11.92 29.19 34.04
CA ALA A 113 -11.55 30.30 33.16
C ALA A 113 -12.72 30.71 32.23
N TRP A 114 -13.85 31.07 32.82
CA TRP A 114 -15.11 31.37 32.10
C TRP A 114 -15.07 32.68 31.31
N ASP A 115 -14.13 33.55 31.65
CA ASP A 115 -13.83 34.82 31.01
C ASP A 115 -12.90 34.69 29.79
N VAL A 116 -12.22 33.56 29.63
CA VAL A 116 -11.33 33.27 28.52
C VAL A 116 -12.07 32.48 27.43
N ALA A 117 -11.85 32.81 26.15
CA ALA A 117 -12.49 32.09 25.07
C ALA A 117 -12.02 30.62 25.00
N VAL A 118 -12.93 29.70 24.66
CA VAL A 118 -12.64 28.25 24.59
C VAL A 118 -11.48 27.94 23.64
N ASP A 119 -11.37 28.66 22.53
CA ASP A 119 -10.32 28.47 21.53
C ASP A 119 -8.94 28.98 21.96
N GLU A 120 -8.87 29.78 23.03
CA GLU A 120 -7.63 30.26 23.64
C GLU A 120 -7.10 29.31 24.73
N MET A 121 -7.87 28.28 25.11
CA MET A 121 -7.36 27.23 26.00
C MET A 121 -6.14 26.55 25.39
N PRO A 122 -5.12 26.17 26.20
CA PRO A 122 -3.85 25.63 25.73
C PRO A 122 -3.98 24.16 25.28
N VAL A 123 -4.87 23.91 24.33
CA VAL A 123 -5.19 22.61 23.75
C VAL A 123 -4.94 22.67 22.25
N PHE A 124 -3.99 21.85 21.79
CA PHE A 124 -3.49 21.87 20.42
C PHE A 124 -3.78 20.55 19.69
N GLY A 125 -4.48 20.62 18.57
CA GLY A 125 -4.59 19.49 17.64
C GLY A 125 -3.28 19.30 16.88
N CYS A 126 -2.69 18.10 16.95
CA CYS A 126 -1.37 17.79 16.39
C CYS A 126 -1.37 16.49 15.57
N ILE A 127 -0.54 16.44 14.52
CA ILE A 127 -0.30 15.23 13.73
C ILE A 127 1.21 14.96 13.71
N ALA A 128 1.74 14.31 14.76
CA ALA A 128 3.18 14.06 14.86
C ALA A 128 3.74 13.14 13.75
N SER A 129 2.90 12.35 13.09
CA SER A 129 3.29 11.52 11.94
C SER A 129 3.45 12.30 10.63
N GLN A 130 2.99 13.56 10.58
CA GLN A 130 3.10 14.42 9.42
C GLN A 130 4.35 15.29 9.54
N PHE A 131 5.23 15.20 8.56
CA PHE A 131 6.41 16.06 8.49
C PHE A 131 5.97 17.53 8.41
N ASN A 132 6.57 18.36 9.28
CA ASN A 132 6.30 19.79 9.38
C ASN A 132 4.80 20.14 9.62
N ASP A 133 4.14 19.38 10.49
CA ASP A 133 2.76 19.63 10.90
C ASP A 133 2.58 21.02 11.56
N PRO A 134 1.67 21.87 11.06
CA PRO A 134 1.41 23.19 11.65
C PRO A 134 0.95 23.14 13.12
N GLY A 135 0.22 22.09 13.52
CA GLY A 135 -0.26 21.86 14.88
C GLY A 135 0.88 21.66 15.87
N VAL A 136 1.80 20.74 15.55
CA VAL A 136 3.05 20.52 16.32
C VAL A 136 3.89 21.80 16.39
N ASN A 137 3.96 22.57 15.30
CA ASN A 137 4.72 23.83 15.28
C ASN A 137 4.12 24.90 16.21
N ARG A 138 2.78 25.02 16.26
CA ARG A 138 2.09 25.90 17.23
C ARG A 138 2.30 25.45 18.66
N LEU A 139 2.18 24.15 18.91
CA LEU A 139 2.44 23.55 20.22
C LEU A 139 3.88 23.85 20.68
N TYR A 140 4.88 23.61 19.82
CA TYR A 140 6.28 23.91 20.10
C TYR A 140 6.49 25.36 20.53
N ARG A 141 5.96 26.33 19.76
CA ARG A 141 6.12 27.75 20.09
C ARG A 141 5.47 28.12 21.42
N HIS A 142 4.29 27.58 21.69
CA HIS A 142 3.61 27.81 22.96
C HIS A 142 4.40 27.24 24.14
N ILE A 143 4.94 26.02 24.01
CA ILE A 143 5.79 25.39 25.04
C ILE A 143 7.05 26.23 25.30
N ILE A 144 7.78 26.64 24.25
CA ILE A 144 9.01 27.43 24.42
C ILE A 144 8.74 28.76 25.12
N ASN A 145 7.68 29.48 24.73
CA ASN A 145 7.30 30.73 25.37
C ASN A 145 6.93 30.50 26.85
N LEU A 146 6.12 29.49 27.14
CA LEU A 146 5.66 29.20 28.50
C LEU A 146 6.82 28.78 29.42
N ILE A 147 7.78 27.99 28.92
CA ILE A 147 9.00 27.65 29.66
C ILE A 147 9.80 28.92 29.95
N GLY A 148 10.01 29.79 28.95
CA GLY A 148 10.72 31.05 29.11
C GLY A 148 10.07 31.98 30.16
N GLU A 149 8.74 32.10 30.12
CA GLU A 149 7.97 32.88 31.09
C GLU A 149 8.07 32.32 32.52
N ARG A 150 8.01 31.00 32.70
CA ARG A 150 8.04 30.36 34.03
C ARG A 150 9.42 30.30 34.66
N THR A 151 10.44 30.01 33.85
CA THR A 151 11.78 29.69 34.35
C THR A 151 12.78 30.84 34.17
N GLY A 152 12.43 31.84 33.36
CA GLY A 152 13.36 32.89 32.92
C GLY A 152 14.43 32.39 31.96
N ALA A 153 14.31 31.16 31.42
CA ALA A 153 15.26 30.61 30.48
C ALA A 153 15.25 31.40 29.15
N GLY A 154 16.44 31.75 28.65
CA GLY A 154 16.65 32.46 27.38
C GLY A 154 16.43 31.60 26.14
N LEU A 155 15.35 30.82 26.10
CA LEU A 155 15.00 29.99 24.96
C LEU A 155 14.37 30.85 23.86
N HIS A 156 15.17 31.19 22.85
CA HIS A 156 14.70 31.95 21.69
C HIS A 156 14.36 31.03 20.52
N THR A 157 13.29 31.35 19.80
CA THR A 157 12.88 30.63 18.60
C THR A 157 12.73 31.57 17.41
N ASP A 158 13.48 31.31 16.35
CA ASP A 158 13.36 31.99 15.06
C ASP A 158 12.31 31.31 14.15
N PHE A 159 11.58 30.32 14.68
CA PHE A 159 10.64 29.53 13.89
C PHE A 159 9.37 30.34 13.59
N GLY A 160 9.19 30.70 12.32
CA GLY A 160 7.98 31.37 11.84
C GLY A 160 6.76 30.45 11.86
N LEU A 161 5.67 30.89 12.50
CA LEU A 161 4.40 30.18 12.41
C LEU A 161 3.79 30.37 11.01
N SER A 162 3.35 29.28 10.39
CA SER A 162 2.46 29.37 9.24
C SER A 162 1.02 29.58 9.73
N ALA A 163 0.24 30.38 9.02
CA ALA A 163 -1.19 30.56 9.29
C ALA A 163 -2.05 29.35 8.88
N LYS A 164 -1.43 28.24 8.46
CA LYS A 164 -2.14 27.05 7.96
C LYS A 164 -2.59 26.17 9.13
N GLU A 165 -3.79 25.64 9.03
CA GLU A 165 -4.26 24.59 9.93
C GLU A 165 -3.61 23.24 9.58
N SER A 166 -3.64 22.31 10.52
CA SER A 166 -3.19 20.94 10.28
C SER A 166 -4.20 20.25 9.36
N GLU A 167 -3.90 20.22 8.07
CA GLU A 167 -4.71 19.49 7.09
C GLU A 167 -4.23 18.04 6.96
N LYS A 168 -5.19 17.12 7.02
CA LYS A 168 -4.93 15.70 6.82
C LYS A 168 -4.68 15.40 5.34
N ILE A 169 -3.49 14.89 5.04
CA ILE A 169 -3.17 14.33 3.72
C ILE A 169 -3.67 12.89 3.68
N TYR A 170 -4.74 12.63 2.91
CA TYR A 170 -5.26 11.28 2.69
C TYR A 170 -4.57 10.62 1.50
N ILE A 171 -3.88 9.51 1.72
CA ILE A 171 -3.51 8.60 0.62
C ILE A 171 -4.76 7.84 0.16
N ILE A 172 -5.57 7.35 1.11
CA ILE A 172 -6.85 6.68 0.85
C ILE A 172 -7.97 7.54 1.44
N PRO A 173 -8.93 8.00 0.63
CA PRO A 173 -10.07 8.77 1.13
C PRO A 173 -10.88 8.00 2.18
N PRO A 174 -11.44 8.67 3.22
CA PRO A 174 -12.22 8.00 4.28
C PRO A 174 -13.35 7.11 3.78
N GLY A 175 -14.05 7.55 2.72
CA GLY A 175 -15.13 6.79 2.09
C GLY A 175 -14.70 5.50 1.38
N ARG A 176 -13.39 5.27 1.22
CA ARG A 176 -12.81 4.09 0.56
C ARG A 176 -12.02 3.20 1.50
N THR A 177 -12.11 3.38 2.82
CA THR A 177 -11.37 2.58 3.81
C THR A 177 -11.65 1.07 3.73
N ARG A 178 -12.81 0.66 3.19
CA ARG A 178 -13.22 -0.75 3.04
C ARG A 178 -13.00 -1.33 1.64
N TYR A 179 -12.24 -0.66 0.77
CA TYR A 179 -12.03 -1.07 -0.62
C TYR A 179 -11.57 -2.54 -0.80
N LEU A 180 -10.75 -3.09 0.11
CA LEU A 180 -10.35 -4.49 0.06
C LEU A 180 -11.51 -5.46 0.35
N SER A 181 -12.42 -5.08 1.23
CA SER A 181 -13.66 -5.84 1.47
C SER A 181 -14.56 -5.80 0.24
N GLU A 182 -14.72 -4.63 -0.38
CA GLU A 182 -15.49 -4.46 -1.62
C GLU A 182 -14.94 -5.36 -2.76
N ILE A 183 -13.61 -5.42 -2.91
CA ILE A 183 -12.95 -6.32 -3.88
C ILE A 183 -13.26 -7.79 -3.57
N SER A 184 -13.11 -8.21 -2.30
CA SER A 184 -13.41 -9.59 -1.91
C SER A 184 -14.89 -9.95 -2.10
N GLU A 185 -15.81 -9.03 -1.81
CA GLU A 185 -17.25 -9.23 -2.01
C GLU A 185 -17.59 -9.32 -3.50
N SER A 186 -16.97 -8.48 -4.33
CA SER A 186 -17.11 -8.52 -5.78
C SER A 186 -16.67 -9.85 -6.38
N ASN A 187 -15.50 -10.38 -5.99
CA ASN A 187 -15.02 -11.69 -6.46
C ASN A 187 -15.97 -12.82 -6.05
N ARG A 188 -16.42 -12.84 -4.79
CA ARG A 188 -17.38 -13.86 -4.32
C ARG A 188 -18.74 -13.75 -5.00
N HIS A 189 -19.16 -12.53 -5.33
CA HIS A 189 -20.39 -12.30 -6.09
C HIS A 189 -20.26 -12.85 -7.51
N TYR A 190 -19.11 -12.62 -8.16
CA TYR A 190 -18.79 -13.19 -9.46
C TYR A 190 -18.86 -14.73 -9.41
N ASP A 191 -18.22 -15.37 -8.42
CA ASP A 191 -18.22 -16.84 -8.30
C ASP A 191 -19.64 -17.42 -8.20
N ARG A 192 -20.50 -16.79 -7.37
CA ARG A 192 -21.92 -17.20 -7.22
C ARG A 192 -22.71 -17.01 -8.50
N TRP A 193 -22.49 -15.89 -9.19
CA TRP A 193 -23.13 -15.62 -10.47
C TRP A 193 -22.69 -16.65 -11.53
N VAL A 194 -21.40 -17.00 -11.59
CA VAL A 194 -20.88 -18.05 -12.48
C VAL A 194 -21.59 -19.38 -12.19
N ASP A 195 -21.68 -19.80 -10.93
CA ASP A 195 -22.33 -21.07 -10.57
C ASP A 195 -23.81 -21.09 -10.99
N GLN A 196 -24.53 -19.98 -10.78
CA GLN A 196 -25.92 -19.83 -11.22
C GLN A 196 -26.06 -19.95 -12.74
N GLN A 197 -25.21 -19.25 -13.52
CA GLN A 197 -25.24 -19.29 -14.98
C GLN A 197 -24.88 -20.68 -15.53
N CYS A 198 -23.92 -21.37 -14.90
CA CYS A 198 -23.55 -22.74 -15.27
C CYS A 198 -24.71 -23.72 -15.06
N ASP A 199 -25.46 -23.58 -13.97
CA ASP A 199 -26.61 -24.44 -13.68
C ASP A 199 -27.76 -24.22 -14.66
N ILE A 200 -28.03 -22.96 -15.05
CA ILE A 200 -29.00 -22.63 -16.10
C ILE A 200 -28.57 -23.25 -17.43
N ALA A 201 -27.31 -23.08 -17.83
CA ALA A 201 -26.79 -23.64 -19.07
C ALA A 201 -26.85 -25.16 -19.12
N ARG A 202 -26.54 -25.85 -18.01
CA ARG A 202 -26.65 -27.32 -17.90
C ARG A 202 -28.09 -27.80 -18.10
N ARG A 203 -29.06 -27.09 -17.53
CA ARG A 203 -30.50 -27.40 -17.70
C ARG A 203 -30.96 -27.14 -19.14
N LEU A 204 -30.52 -26.04 -19.76
CA LEU A 204 -30.80 -25.76 -21.17
C LEU A 204 -30.24 -26.86 -22.08
N PHE A 205 -29.00 -27.31 -21.83
CA PHE A 205 -28.38 -28.40 -22.56
C PHE A 205 -29.16 -29.71 -22.41
N ALA A 206 -29.62 -30.03 -21.20
CA ALA A 206 -30.46 -31.19 -20.94
C ALA A 206 -31.79 -31.12 -21.71
N LEU A 207 -32.52 -30.00 -21.63
CA LEU A 207 -33.77 -29.79 -22.36
C LEU A 207 -33.57 -29.93 -23.87
N LYS A 208 -32.51 -29.32 -24.42
CA LYS A 208 -32.16 -29.44 -25.83
C LYS A 208 -31.93 -30.90 -26.23
N THR A 209 -31.09 -31.60 -25.48
CA THR A 209 -30.78 -33.01 -25.76
C THR A 209 -32.02 -33.89 -25.68
N THR A 210 -32.91 -33.65 -24.70
CA THR A 210 -34.18 -34.39 -24.61
C THR A 210 -35.10 -34.10 -25.79
N MET A 211 -35.22 -32.84 -26.23
CA MET A 211 -36.02 -32.49 -27.41
C MET A 211 -35.55 -33.19 -28.69
N GLU A 212 -34.25 -33.47 -28.82
CA GLU A 212 -33.68 -34.21 -29.95
C GLU A 212 -33.99 -35.72 -29.91
N MET A 213 -34.45 -36.24 -28.76
CA MET A 213 -34.73 -37.66 -28.54
C MET A 213 -36.23 -38.02 -28.54
N VAL A 214 -37.12 -37.02 -28.54
CA VAL A 214 -38.58 -37.22 -28.48
C VAL A 214 -39.26 -36.69 -29.73
N ASP A 215 -40.48 -37.17 -30.00
CA ASP A 215 -41.26 -36.71 -31.14
C ASP A 215 -41.71 -35.25 -30.99
N ALA A 216 -41.97 -34.59 -32.12
CA ALA A 216 -42.29 -33.15 -32.15
C ALA A 216 -43.50 -32.76 -31.27
N GLU A 217 -44.51 -33.64 -31.15
CA GLU A 217 -45.67 -33.42 -30.28
C GLU A 217 -45.29 -33.43 -28.79
N GLN A 218 -44.35 -34.31 -28.40
CA GLN A 218 -43.85 -34.41 -27.03
C GLN A 218 -42.86 -33.29 -26.70
N ALA A 219 -42.21 -32.72 -27.71
CA ALA A 219 -41.24 -31.63 -27.56
C ALA A 219 -41.87 -30.25 -27.32
N VAL A 220 -43.17 -30.04 -27.54
CA VAL A 220 -43.81 -28.72 -27.45
C VAL A 220 -43.64 -28.09 -26.06
N GLY A 221 -43.90 -28.85 -25.00
CA GLY A 221 -43.75 -28.38 -23.63
C GLY A 221 -42.29 -28.11 -23.24
N LEU A 222 -41.38 -28.96 -23.73
CA LEU A 222 -39.93 -28.80 -23.51
C LEU A 222 -39.39 -27.56 -24.21
N LYS A 223 -39.89 -27.25 -25.40
CA LYS A 223 -39.51 -26.05 -26.16
C LYS A 223 -39.95 -24.78 -25.44
N SER A 224 -41.16 -24.74 -24.89
CA SER A 224 -41.60 -23.62 -24.06
C SER A 224 -40.70 -23.44 -22.83
N ALA A 225 -40.42 -24.53 -22.10
CA ALA A 225 -39.54 -24.49 -20.94
C ALA A 225 -38.11 -24.05 -21.29
N TYR A 226 -37.60 -24.44 -22.46
CA TYR A 226 -36.30 -24.01 -22.96
C TYR A 226 -36.27 -22.50 -23.24
N GLU A 227 -37.25 -21.97 -23.98
CA GLU A 227 -37.31 -20.53 -24.29
C GLU A 227 -37.51 -19.65 -23.05
N ASP A 228 -38.24 -20.15 -22.05
CA ASP A 228 -38.41 -19.44 -20.78
C ASP A 228 -37.12 -19.44 -19.97
N LEU A 229 -36.48 -20.60 -19.78
CA LEU A 229 -35.22 -20.70 -19.04
C LEU A 229 -34.07 -19.96 -19.74
N LYS A 230 -34.09 -19.87 -21.08
CA LYS A 230 -33.08 -19.17 -21.86
C LYS A 230 -33.02 -17.67 -21.51
N LYS A 231 -34.13 -17.08 -21.07
CA LYS A 231 -34.19 -15.67 -20.66
C LYS A 231 -33.39 -15.38 -19.38
N ASP A 232 -33.18 -16.40 -18.54
CA ASP A 232 -32.42 -16.28 -17.30
C ASP A 232 -30.90 -16.44 -17.51
N LEU A 233 -30.49 -16.90 -18.70
CA LEU A 233 -29.09 -16.98 -19.09
C LEU A 233 -28.62 -15.61 -19.57
N ASP A 234 -27.48 -15.17 -19.04
CA ASP A 234 -26.84 -13.93 -19.44
C ASP A 234 -26.47 -13.95 -20.93
N GLY A 235 -26.63 -12.81 -21.60
CA GLY A 235 -26.38 -12.69 -23.03
C GLY A 235 -24.92 -12.95 -23.43
N ASP A 236 -23.94 -12.61 -22.59
CA ASP A 236 -22.54 -12.96 -22.82
C ASP A 236 -22.31 -14.46 -22.68
N CYS A 237 -22.94 -15.10 -21.68
CA CYS A 237 -22.89 -16.55 -21.53
C CYS A 237 -23.48 -17.27 -22.74
N LEU A 238 -24.61 -16.80 -23.27
CA LEU A 238 -25.20 -17.35 -24.48
C LEU A 238 -24.24 -17.22 -25.68
N ARG A 239 -23.65 -16.04 -25.89
CA ARG A 239 -22.65 -15.82 -26.95
C ARG A 239 -21.44 -16.75 -26.83
N MET A 240 -20.96 -16.97 -25.61
CA MET A 240 -19.84 -17.90 -25.36
C MET A 240 -20.19 -19.33 -25.76
N LEU A 241 -21.41 -19.78 -25.46
CA LEU A 241 -21.88 -21.12 -25.82
C LEU A 241 -22.08 -21.28 -27.33
N GLU A 242 -22.70 -20.28 -27.98
CA GLU A 242 -22.93 -20.28 -29.43
C GLU A 242 -21.61 -20.23 -30.22
N GLY A 243 -20.64 -19.45 -29.74
CA GLY A 243 -19.31 -19.33 -30.34
C GLY A 243 -18.30 -20.42 -29.95
N TRP A 244 -18.68 -21.39 -29.10
CA TRP A 244 -17.75 -22.39 -28.57
C TRP A 244 -17.13 -23.28 -29.66
N GLU A 245 -17.94 -23.71 -30.64
CA GLU A 245 -17.46 -24.57 -31.72
C GLU A 245 -16.50 -23.83 -32.64
N GLU A 246 -16.82 -22.58 -33.00
CA GLU A 246 -15.95 -21.71 -33.79
C GLU A 246 -14.63 -21.45 -33.05
N LYS A 247 -14.68 -21.18 -31.75
CA LYS A 247 -13.48 -21.04 -30.91
C LYS A 247 -12.60 -22.28 -30.97
N LYS A 248 -13.16 -23.48 -30.80
CA LYS A 248 -12.39 -24.75 -30.93
C LYS A 248 -11.75 -24.88 -32.31
N GLN A 249 -12.48 -24.55 -33.38
CA GLN A 249 -11.96 -24.60 -34.74
C GLN A 249 -10.79 -23.62 -34.95
N ASN A 250 -10.91 -22.39 -34.44
CA ASN A 250 -9.86 -21.37 -34.54
C ASN A 250 -8.54 -21.82 -33.86
N TYR A 251 -8.62 -22.51 -32.73
CA TYR A 251 -7.43 -23.05 -32.05
C TYR A 251 -6.94 -24.38 -32.65
N ALA A 252 -7.79 -25.14 -33.34
CA ALA A 252 -7.43 -26.37 -34.03
C ALA A 252 -6.80 -26.14 -35.41
N GLY A 253 -7.15 -25.03 -36.09
CA GLY A 253 -6.56 -24.64 -37.38
C GLY A 253 -5.05 -24.39 -37.30
N ASP A 254 -4.34 -24.35 -38.43
CA ASP A 254 -2.87 -24.25 -38.43
C ASP A 254 -2.34 -22.90 -37.94
N GLU A 255 -3.09 -21.83 -38.17
CA GLU A 255 -2.78 -20.46 -37.75
C GLU A 255 -3.96 -19.82 -37.04
N TYR A 256 -3.66 -19.00 -36.04
CA TYR A 256 -4.60 -18.13 -35.34
C TYR A 256 -4.26 -16.68 -35.67
N VAL A 257 -5.26 -15.91 -36.08
CA VAL A 257 -5.11 -14.51 -36.47
C VAL A 257 -5.80 -13.61 -35.44
N TYR A 258 -5.08 -12.64 -34.92
CA TYR A 258 -5.66 -11.62 -34.03
C TYR A 258 -5.09 -10.24 -34.33
N LEU A 259 -5.85 -9.19 -33.96
CA LEU A 259 -5.49 -7.82 -34.23
C LEU A 259 -4.79 -7.19 -33.01
N VAL A 260 -3.63 -6.58 -33.23
CA VAL A 260 -2.96 -5.73 -32.25
C VAL A 260 -2.77 -4.35 -32.82
N ARG A 261 -3.46 -3.35 -32.24
CA ARG A 261 -3.42 -1.95 -32.71
C ARG A 261 -3.67 -1.82 -34.23
N GLY A 262 -4.65 -2.57 -34.74
CA GLY A 262 -5.02 -2.58 -36.16
C GLY A 262 -4.11 -3.40 -37.08
N LYS A 263 -3.10 -4.11 -36.55
CA LYS A 263 -2.23 -5.02 -37.32
C LYS A 263 -2.63 -6.46 -37.11
N GLU A 264 -2.78 -7.23 -38.18
CA GLU A 264 -2.95 -8.69 -38.11
C GLU A 264 -1.65 -9.34 -37.64
N ILE A 265 -1.76 -10.13 -36.57
CA ILE A 265 -0.71 -11.03 -36.11
C ILE A 265 -1.18 -12.45 -36.35
N ARG A 266 -0.40 -13.20 -37.12
CA ARG A 266 -0.64 -14.61 -37.40
C ARG A 266 0.32 -15.47 -36.60
N VAL A 267 -0.22 -16.46 -35.90
CA VAL A 267 0.56 -17.33 -35.02
C VAL A 267 0.21 -18.78 -35.30
N LYS A 268 1.23 -19.62 -35.53
CA LYS A 268 1.03 -21.07 -35.59
C LYS A 268 0.47 -21.58 -34.27
N THR A 269 -0.63 -22.31 -34.32
CA THR A 269 -1.32 -22.88 -33.14
C THR A 269 -0.66 -24.15 -32.64
N HIS A 270 0.18 -24.79 -33.45
CA HIS A 270 0.86 -26.05 -33.13
C HIS A 270 2.38 -25.91 -33.24
N THR A 271 3.08 -26.80 -32.56
CA THR A 271 4.51 -27.06 -32.74
C THR A 271 4.69 -28.54 -33.08
N GLU A 272 5.47 -28.85 -34.10
CA GLU A 272 5.74 -30.23 -34.50
C GLU A 272 6.94 -30.78 -33.71
N SER A 273 6.78 -31.97 -33.13
CA SER A 273 7.86 -32.67 -32.41
C SER A 273 8.80 -33.40 -33.38
N LEU A 274 9.94 -33.90 -32.87
CA LEU A 274 10.86 -34.74 -33.64
C LEU A 274 10.22 -36.04 -34.16
N SER A 275 9.11 -36.48 -33.56
CA SER A 275 8.33 -37.65 -33.99
C SER A 275 7.12 -37.26 -34.85
N HIS A 276 7.09 -36.03 -35.39
CA HIS A 276 6.01 -35.48 -36.21
C HIS A 276 4.66 -35.34 -35.50
N THR A 277 4.66 -35.39 -34.16
CA THR A 277 3.44 -35.13 -33.38
C THR A 277 3.17 -33.64 -33.35
N ARG A 278 1.96 -33.24 -33.76
CA ARG A 278 1.48 -31.87 -33.64
C ARG A 278 1.06 -31.58 -32.20
N VAL A 279 1.85 -30.81 -31.47
CA VAL A 279 1.56 -30.41 -30.10
C VAL A 279 0.85 -29.05 -30.12
N PRO A 280 -0.40 -28.94 -29.63
CA PRO A 280 -1.10 -27.66 -29.57
C PRO A 280 -0.44 -26.71 -28.57
N ARG A 281 -0.35 -25.42 -28.92
CA ARG A 281 0.13 -24.37 -28.02
C ARG A 281 -0.89 -24.00 -26.95
N VAL A 282 -2.17 -24.12 -27.29
CA VAL A 282 -3.32 -23.97 -26.38
C VAL A 282 -4.25 -25.15 -26.64
N ALA A 283 -4.51 -25.95 -25.62
CA ALA A 283 -5.42 -27.10 -25.70
C ALA A 283 -6.75 -26.74 -25.05
N LEU A 284 -7.85 -26.98 -25.76
CA LEU A 284 -9.21 -26.75 -25.24
C LEU A 284 -9.78 -28.04 -24.64
N PRO A 285 -10.65 -27.93 -23.62
CA PRO A 285 -11.33 -29.08 -23.06
C PRO A 285 -12.31 -29.71 -24.04
N GLN A 286 -12.54 -31.02 -23.91
CA GLN A 286 -13.48 -31.79 -24.73
C GLN A 286 -14.88 -31.88 -24.10
N PHE A 287 -15.28 -30.87 -23.34
CA PHE A 287 -16.58 -30.86 -22.68
C PHE A 287 -17.74 -30.78 -23.70
N LYS A 288 -18.83 -31.45 -23.36
CA LYS A 288 -20.10 -31.40 -24.10
C LYS A 288 -21.18 -30.65 -23.32
N ASP A 289 -21.19 -30.80 -21.99
CA ASP A 289 -22.11 -30.08 -21.12
C ASP A 289 -21.87 -28.57 -21.20
N TRP A 290 -22.93 -27.82 -21.51
CA TRP A 290 -22.88 -26.36 -21.55
C TRP A 290 -22.54 -25.76 -20.18
N GLY A 291 -22.92 -26.41 -19.08
CA GLY A 291 -22.53 -25.99 -17.73
C GLY A 291 -21.01 -26.01 -17.52
N GLU A 292 -20.33 -27.10 -17.90
CA GLU A 292 -18.86 -27.19 -17.80
C GLU A 292 -18.13 -26.26 -18.78
N ILE A 293 -18.66 -26.09 -20.01
CA ILE A 293 -18.09 -25.15 -20.98
C ILE A 293 -18.13 -23.72 -20.42
N LEU A 294 -19.26 -23.29 -19.86
CA LEU A 294 -19.37 -21.96 -19.24
C LEU A 294 -18.50 -21.84 -18.01
N ARG A 295 -18.49 -22.84 -17.12
CA ARG A 295 -17.66 -22.80 -15.91
C ARG A 295 -16.20 -22.58 -16.25
N TRP A 296 -15.69 -23.34 -17.22
CA TRP A 296 -14.31 -23.20 -17.68
C TRP A 296 -14.08 -21.84 -18.35
N SER A 297 -14.98 -21.41 -19.23
CA SER A 297 -14.85 -20.13 -19.95
C SER A 297 -14.91 -18.90 -19.03
N LEU A 298 -15.64 -18.99 -17.92
CA LEU A 298 -15.80 -17.89 -16.97
C LEU A 298 -14.71 -17.87 -15.88
N ARG A 299 -14.09 -19.01 -15.56
CA ARG A 299 -13.08 -19.10 -14.49
C ARG A 299 -11.65 -19.21 -14.98
N GLU A 300 -11.43 -19.90 -16.09
CA GLU A 300 -10.10 -20.39 -16.50
C GLU A 300 -9.85 -20.29 -18.00
N ASN A 301 -10.58 -19.42 -18.70
CA ASN A 301 -10.59 -19.28 -20.15
C ASN A 301 -9.20 -19.33 -20.83
N VAL A 302 -9.20 -19.48 -22.15
CA VAL A 302 -7.98 -19.39 -22.97
C VAL A 302 -7.15 -18.14 -22.62
N PRO A 303 -5.81 -18.21 -22.75
CA PRO A 303 -4.98 -17.02 -22.61
C PRO A 303 -5.47 -15.89 -23.51
N GLY A 304 -5.39 -14.65 -23.05
CA GLY A 304 -5.84 -13.47 -23.79
C GLY A 304 -7.34 -13.18 -23.71
N GLU A 305 -8.12 -13.98 -23.00
CA GLU A 305 -9.53 -13.72 -22.72
C GLU A 305 -9.81 -13.67 -21.21
N PHE A 306 -10.80 -12.88 -20.81
CA PHE A 306 -11.23 -12.79 -19.41
C PHE A 306 -11.60 -14.18 -18.85
N PRO A 307 -11.24 -14.52 -17.59
CA PRO A 307 -10.58 -13.67 -16.58
C PRO A 307 -9.04 -13.65 -16.66
N TYR A 308 -8.46 -14.07 -17.79
CA TYR A 308 -7.01 -14.08 -18.07
C TYR A 308 -6.20 -15.01 -17.16
N THR A 309 -6.86 -16.00 -16.54
CA THR A 309 -6.25 -16.98 -15.63
C THR A 309 -5.06 -17.70 -16.30
N ALA A 310 -5.20 -18.06 -17.57
CA ALA A 310 -4.14 -18.74 -18.33
C ALA A 310 -3.13 -17.77 -18.99
N GLY A 311 -3.29 -16.47 -18.81
CA GLY A 311 -2.40 -15.42 -19.33
C GLY A 311 -3.14 -14.26 -19.98
N VAL A 312 -2.52 -13.08 -19.98
CA VAL A 312 -3.11 -11.85 -20.53
C VAL A 312 -2.98 -11.70 -22.06
N PHE A 313 -2.24 -12.59 -22.71
CA PHE A 313 -2.04 -12.57 -24.17
C PHE A 313 -2.47 -13.91 -24.78
N PRO A 314 -3.06 -13.91 -25.99
CA PRO A 314 -3.49 -15.15 -26.67
C PRO A 314 -2.39 -16.17 -26.86
N PHE A 315 -1.19 -15.70 -27.19
CA PHE A 315 0.00 -16.51 -27.34
C PHE A 315 1.22 -15.77 -26.77
N LYS A 316 2.23 -16.53 -26.35
CA LYS A 316 3.54 -15.98 -26.00
C LYS A 316 4.16 -15.28 -27.23
N ARG A 317 4.89 -14.18 -27.00
CA ARG A 317 5.60 -13.47 -28.06
C ARG A 317 6.61 -14.39 -28.75
N GLN A 318 6.73 -14.25 -30.07
CA GLN A 318 7.79 -14.89 -30.84
C GLN A 318 8.97 -13.91 -30.94
N GLY A 319 10.18 -14.37 -30.62
CA GLY A 319 11.42 -13.58 -30.76
C GLY A 319 11.78 -12.67 -29.57
N GLU A 320 10.92 -12.56 -28.55
CA GLU A 320 11.25 -11.89 -27.29
C GLU A 320 10.99 -12.86 -26.13
N ASP A 321 12.07 -13.48 -25.66
CA ASP A 321 12.02 -14.33 -24.46
C ASP A 321 11.69 -13.45 -23.24
N PRO A 322 10.83 -13.89 -22.31
CA PRO A 322 10.53 -13.14 -21.09
C PRO A 322 11.74 -12.92 -20.17
N THR A 323 12.83 -13.68 -20.38
CA THR A 323 14.07 -13.58 -19.63
C THR A 323 14.52 -12.12 -19.48
N ARG A 324 14.79 -11.73 -18.23
CA ARG A 324 15.32 -10.42 -17.89
C ARG A 324 16.62 -10.59 -17.11
N MET A 325 17.69 -9.98 -17.60
CA MET A 325 19.02 -10.23 -17.07
C MET A 325 19.30 -9.33 -15.87
N PHE A 326 19.32 -9.93 -14.68
CA PHE A 326 19.63 -9.26 -13.42
C PHE A 326 21.13 -9.07 -13.26
N ALA A 327 21.56 -7.83 -13.13
CA ALA A 327 22.95 -7.48 -12.88
C ALA A 327 23.08 -6.21 -12.03
N GLY A 328 24.14 -6.17 -11.24
CA GLY A 328 24.49 -5.06 -10.38
C GLY A 328 25.63 -5.46 -9.47
N GLU A 329 26.83 -4.96 -9.74
CA GLU A 329 28.02 -5.22 -8.91
C GLU A 329 29.10 -4.16 -9.20
N GLY A 330 29.66 -3.60 -8.14
CA GLY A 330 30.75 -2.62 -8.22
C GLY A 330 30.29 -1.28 -8.79
N GLY A 331 31.14 -0.67 -9.62
CA GLY A 331 30.84 0.59 -10.29
C GLY A 331 29.96 0.43 -11.55
N PRO A 332 29.46 1.55 -12.09
CA PRO A 332 28.58 1.56 -13.25
C PRO A 332 29.21 0.89 -14.47
N GLU A 333 30.51 1.05 -14.71
CA GLU A 333 31.21 0.47 -15.87
C GLU A 333 31.29 -1.07 -15.80
N ARG A 334 31.47 -1.64 -14.59
CA ARG A 334 31.49 -3.10 -14.40
C ARG A 334 30.12 -3.70 -14.66
N THR A 335 29.08 -3.06 -14.14
CA THR A 335 27.69 -3.51 -14.36
C THR A 335 27.28 -3.31 -15.82
N ASN A 336 27.68 -2.21 -16.47
CA ASN A 336 27.48 -1.99 -17.90
C ASN A 336 28.11 -3.11 -18.75
N LYS A 337 29.36 -3.48 -18.46
CA LYS A 337 30.03 -4.61 -19.12
C LYS A 337 29.26 -5.92 -18.95
N ARG A 338 28.71 -6.16 -17.74
CA ARG A 338 27.85 -7.31 -17.49
C ARG A 338 26.57 -7.25 -18.32
N PHE A 339 25.91 -6.10 -18.45
CA PHE A 339 24.71 -5.93 -19.27
C PHE A 339 24.98 -6.23 -20.75
N HIS A 340 26.11 -5.79 -21.30
CA HIS A 340 26.50 -6.12 -22.67
C HIS A 340 26.72 -7.61 -22.85
N TYR A 341 27.43 -8.26 -21.93
CA TYR A 341 27.66 -9.71 -21.94
C TYR A 341 26.36 -10.52 -21.87
N VAL A 342 25.49 -10.23 -20.90
CA VAL A 342 24.25 -11.01 -20.70
C VAL A 342 23.21 -10.79 -21.80
N SER A 343 23.29 -9.69 -22.53
CA SER A 343 22.37 -9.40 -23.63
C SER A 343 22.97 -9.70 -25.00
N GLU A 344 24.20 -10.22 -25.07
CA GLU A 344 24.89 -10.52 -26.32
C GLU A 344 24.08 -11.50 -27.17
N GLY A 345 23.99 -11.23 -28.49
CA GLY A 345 23.20 -12.04 -29.44
C GLY A 345 21.68 -11.98 -29.26
N MET A 346 21.16 -11.36 -28.19
CA MET A 346 19.71 -11.25 -27.97
C MET A 346 19.11 -10.10 -28.81
N PRO A 347 18.01 -10.36 -29.55
CA PRO A 347 17.36 -9.36 -30.40
C PRO A 347 16.59 -8.30 -29.61
N ALA A 348 16.28 -8.56 -28.32
CA ALA A 348 15.66 -7.62 -27.40
C ALA A 348 16.53 -7.46 -26.15
N LYS A 349 16.72 -6.22 -25.70
CA LYS A 349 17.59 -5.87 -24.56
C LYS A 349 16.72 -5.62 -23.33
N ARG A 350 16.56 -6.65 -22.49
CA ARG A 350 15.73 -6.60 -21.27
C ARG A 350 16.61 -6.62 -20.02
N LEU A 351 17.00 -5.44 -19.56
CA LEU A 351 17.94 -5.26 -18.44
C LEU A 351 17.20 -5.21 -17.10
N SER A 352 17.78 -5.76 -16.03
CA SER A 352 17.33 -5.57 -14.65
C SER A 352 18.50 -5.15 -13.78
N THR A 353 18.37 -3.99 -13.14
CA THR A 353 19.45 -3.36 -12.38
C THR A 353 19.24 -3.57 -10.90
N ALA A 354 20.29 -4.00 -10.20
CA ALA A 354 20.34 -4.10 -8.75
C ALA A 354 21.26 -3.03 -8.18
N PHE A 355 20.79 -2.16 -7.30
CA PHE A 355 21.62 -1.15 -6.65
C PHE A 355 22.24 -1.65 -5.35
N ASP A 356 23.40 -1.12 -4.99
CA ASP A 356 24.03 -1.42 -3.71
C ASP A 356 23.21 -0.83 -2.54
N SER A 357 23.47 -1.33 -1.33
CA SER A 357 22.74 -0.84 -0.15
C SER A 357 22.94 0.65 0.14
N VAL A 358 24.02 1.26 -0.35
CA VAL A 358 24.28 2.69 -0.14
C VAL A 358 23.34 3.53 -1.00
N THR A 359 23.23 3.18 -2.28
CA THR A 359 22.31 3.81 -3.24
C THR A 359 20.84 3.55 -2.87
N LEU A 360 20.49 2.33 -2.45
CA LEU A 360 19.12 1.97 -2.06
C LEU A 360 18.57 2.82 -0.90
N TYR A 361 19.45 3.31 -0.02
CA TYR A 361 19.09 4.17 1.09
C TYR A 361 19.26 5.68 0.78
N GLY A 362 19.57 6.03 -0.47
CA GLY A 362 19.73 7.43 -0.90
C GLY A 362 20.96 8.11 -0.30
N HIS A 363 22.02 7.36 -0.05
CA HIS A 363 23.28 7.90 0.47
C HIS A 363 24.36 7.95 -0.60
N ASP A 364 25.26 8.93 -0.46
CA ASP A 364 26.50 8.97 -1.23
C ASP A 364 27.54 8.00 -0.66
N PRO A 365 28.43 7.43 -1.50
CA PRO A 365 29.56 6.63 -1.02
C PRO A 365 30.49 7.48 -0.15
N GLY A 366 30.98 6.92 0.95
CA GLY A 366 31.81 7.62 1.92
C GLY A 366 32.93 6.76 2.49
N ARG A 367 33.95 7.41 3.05
CA ARG A 367 35.11 6.74 3.69
C ARG A 367 34.80 6.10 5.04
N ARG A 368 33.65 6.44 5.64
CA ARG A 368 33.24 5.91 6.95
C ARG A 368 33.06 4.38 6.81
N PRO A 369 33.67 3.55 7.67
CA PRO A 369 33.72 2.09 7.45
C PRO A 369 32.35 1.40 7.31
N ASP A 370 31.32 1.91 7.99
CA ASP A 370 29.94 1.43 7.91
C ASP A 370 29.28 1.63 6.53
N ILE A 371 29.80 2.59 5.73
CA ILE A 371 29.42 2.85 4.34
C ILE A 371 30.42 2.19 3.40
N TYR A 372 31.71 2.47 3.56
CA TYR A 372 32.77 2.08 2.62
C TYR A 372 32.76 0.59 2.30
N GLY A 373 32.61 -0.26 3.32
CA GLY A 373 32.58 -1.72 3.14
C GLY A 373 31.34 -2.25 2.41
N LYS A 374 30.35 -1.40 2.09
CA LYS A 374 29.11 -1.76 1.41
C LYS A 374 29.01 -1.19 -0.01
N VAL A 375 29.85 -0.22 -0.36
CA VAL A 375 29.83 0.44 -1.67
C VAL A 375 30.12 -0.58 -2.77
N GLY A 376 29.21 -0.71 -3.73
CA GLY A 376 29.30 -1.65 -4.86
C GLY A 376 29.15 -3.13 -4.49
N ASN A 377 28.82 -3.45 -3.24
CA ASN A 377 28.52 -4.81 -2.81
C ASN A 377 27.02 -5.09 -2.94
N SER A 378 26.70 -6.31 -3.42
CA SER A 378 25.32 -6.76 -3.66
C SER A 378 24.51 -5.89 -4.63
N GLY A 379 25.17 -5.03 -5.40
CA GLY A 379 24.55 -4.14 -6.37
C GLY A 379 25.55 -3.14 -6.95
N VAL A 380 25.10 -2.37 -7.93
CA VAL A 380 25.87 -1.27 -8.53
C VAL A 380 25.76 -0.01 -7.68
N SER A 381 26.88 0.68 -7.49
CA SER A 381 26.90 1.98 -6.79
C SER A 381 26.65 3.12 -7.76
N ILE A 382 25.58 3.90 -7.56
CA ILE A 382 25.17 5.02 -8.40
C ILE A 382 24.81 6.20 -7.49
N CYS A 383 25.64 7.23 -7.44
CA CYS A 383 25.37 8.42 -6.62
C CYS A 383 25.14 9.70 -7.43
N CYS A 384 25.39 9.67 -8.74
CA CYS A 384 25.17 10.81 -9.60
C CYS A 384 24.60 10.43 -10.97
N LEU A 385 24.13 11.43 -11.70
CA LEU A 385 23.58 11.25 -13.05
C LEU A 385 24.63 10.67 -14.02
N ASP A 386 25.90 11.05 -13.87
CA ASP A 386 26.95 10.56 -14.77
C ASP A 386 27.23 9.06 -14.56
N ASP A 387 27.07 8.54 -13.34
CA ASP A 387 27.12 7.11 -13.08
C ASP A 387 25.96 6.37 -13.75
N ALA A 388 24.75 6.93 -13.70
CA ALA A 388 23.60 6.37 -14.42
C ALA A 388 23.81 6.38 -15.95
N LYS A 389 24.43 7.43 -16.51
CA LYS A 389 24.80 7.46 -17.94
C LYS A 389 25.80 6.37 -18.30
N LYS A 390 26.84 6.18 -17.48
CA LYS A 390 27.84 5.13 -17.67
C LYS A 390 27.23 3.74 -17.59
N LEU A 391 26.30 3.52 -16.66
CA LEU A 391 25.63 2.24 -16.44
C LEU A 391 24.90 1.74 -17.69
N TYR A 392 24.26 2.63 -18.46
CA TYR A 392 23.51 2.26 -19.68
C TYR A 392 24.18 2.69 -20.99
N SER A 393 25.44 3.10 -20.94
CA SER A 393 26.18 3.45 -22.15
C SER A 393 26.19 2.29 -23.16
N GLY A 394 25.92 2.60 -24.42
CA GLY A 394 25.81 1.63 -25.52
C GLY A 394 24.45 0.94 -25.65
N PHE A 395 23.47 1.25 -24.80
CA PHE A 395 22.07 0.84 -24.98
C PHE A 395 21.23 2.04 -25.42
N ASP A 396 20.52 1.92 -26.55
CA ASP A 396 19.48 2.88 -26.91
C ASP A 396 18.24 2.63 -26.03
N LEU A 397 18.07 3.47 -25.02
CA LEU A 397 16.95 3.39 -24.09
C LEU A 397 15.59 3.74 -24.73
N SER A 398 15.60 4.35 -25.92
CA SER A 398 14.39 4.70 -26.69
C SER A 398 13.98 3.63 -27.72
N ASP A 399 14.83 2.63 -27.97
CA ASP A 399 14.54 1.53 -28.89
C ASP A 399 13.33 0.71 -28.38
N PRO A 400 12.32 0.42 -29.23
CA PRO A 400 11.13 -0.35 -28.84
C PRO A 400 11.43 -1.79 -28.37
N LYS A 401 12.64 -2.31 -28.61
CA LYS A 401 13.12 -3.63 -28.16
C LYS A 401 14.05 -3.54 -26.95
N THR A 402 14.29 -2.35 -26.41
CA THR A 402 15.04 -2.13 -25.17
C THR A 402 14.08 -1.82 -24.03
N SER A 403 14.23 -2.50 -22.91
CA SER A 403 13.53 -2.16 -21.67
C SER A 403 14.44 -2.34 -20.47
N VAL A 404 14.45 -1.34 -19.59
CA VAL A 404 15.23 -1.36 -18.36
C VAL A 404 14.29 -1.41 -17.17
N SER A 405 14.57 -2.33 -16.25
CA SER A 405 13.98 -2.36 -14.92
C SER A 405 15.06 -2.01 -13.92
N MET A 406 14.72 -1.16 -12.96
CA MET A 406 15.58 -0.68 -11.89
C MET A 406 14.85 -0.98 -10.59
N THR A 407 15.43 -1.83 -9.74
CA THR A 407 14.82 -2.22 -8.46
C THR A 407 15.38 -1.41 -7.32
#